data_AF-A0A959WX70-F1
#
_entry.id   AF-A0A959WX70-F1
#
_cell.length_a   1.000
_cell.length_b   1.000
_cell.length_c   1.000
_cell.angle_alpha   90.00
_cell.angle_beta   90.00
_cell.angle_gamma   90.00
#
_symmetry.space_group_name_H-M   'P 1'
#
loop_
_entity.id
_entity.type
_entity.pdbx_description
1 polymer ?
#
loop_
_entity_poly.entity_id
_entity_poly.type
_entity_poly.pdbx_seq_one_letter_code
_entity_poly.pdbx_strand_id
1 'polypeptide(L)' 'MRRLPPWIVFFLLALAVLMLVVGWEERHEVGYVPVVLGVVWLLFTAAAAKNVLADEEH' A
#
# COMPACT_ATOMS: atom_id res chain seq x y z
N MET A 1 0.66 -8.09 -21.70
CA MET A 1 1.27 -7.38 -20.55
C MET A 1 1.40 -8.40 -19.43
N ARG A 2 2.56 -8.51 -18.77
CA ARG A 2 2.83 -9.57 -17.78
C ARG A 2 1.95 -9.33 -16.54
N ARG A 3 1.06 -10.26 -16.19
CA ARG A 3 0.23 -10.18 -14.96
C ARG A 3 1.15 -10.02 -13.74
N LEU A 4 0.80 -9.11 -12.83
CA LEU A 4 1.55 -8.90 -11.59
C LEU A 4 1.29 -10.08 -10.63
N PRO A 5 2.33 -10.72 -10.08
CA PRO A 5 2.16 -11.77 -9.09
C PRO A 5 1.42 -11.26 -7.84
N PRO A 6 0.46 -12.02 -7.28
CA PRO A 6 -0.32 -11.65 -6.10
C PRO A 6 0.55 -11.34 -4.88
N TRP A 7 1.66 -12.06 -4.72
CA TRP A 7 2.63 -11.84 -3.66
C TRP A 7 3.26 -10.43 -3.70
N ILE A 8 3.45 -9.84 -4.88
CA ILE A 8 3.98 -8.47 -5.00
C ILE A 8 2.96 -7.48 -4.44
N VAL A 9 1.67 -7.69 -4.73
CA VAL A 9 0.58 -6.85 -4.20
C VAL A 9 0.53 -6.96 -2.67
N PHE A 10 0.67 -8.17 -2.12
CA PHE A 10 0.72 -8.38 -0.67
C PHE A 10 1.88 -7.60 -0.02
N PHE A 11 3.10 -7.69 -0.58
CA PHE A 11 4.25 -6.94 -0.08
C PHE A 11 4.05 -5.42 -0.16
N LEU A 12 3.50 -4.92 -1.26
CA LEU A 12 3.18 -3.49 -1.41
C LEU A 12 2.17 -3.02 -0.38
N LEU A 13 1.15 -3.83 -0.09
CA LEU A 13 0.14 -3.52 0.92
C LEU A 13 0.73 -3.53 2.33
N ALA A 14 1.58 -4.50 2.64
CA ALA A 14 2.31 -4.57 3.91
C ALA A 14 3.23 -3.36 4.10
N LEU A 15 3.94 -2.95 3.04
CA LEU A 15 4.80 -1.77 3.07
C LEU A 15 3.99 -0.48 3.28
N ALA A 16 2.80 -0.38 2.67
CA ALA A 16 1.87 0.74 2.87
C ALA A 16 1.44 0.87 4.34
N VAL A 17 1.07 -0.24 4.96
CA VAL A 17 0.70 -0.30 6.38
C VAL A 17 1.87 0.08 7.27
N LEU A 18 3.07 -0.44 6.97
CA LEU A 18 4.29 -0.12 7.72
C LEU A 18 4.59 1.39 7.69
N MET A 19 4.47 2.02 6.51
CA MET A 19 4.65 3.47 6.35
C MET A 19 3.64 4.27 7.18
N LEU A 20 2.40 3.80 7.26
CA LEU A 20 1.34 4.39 8.06
C LEU A 20 1.62 4.29 9.57
N VAL A 21 2.06 3.12 10.02
CA VAL A 21 2.41 2.86 11.44
C VAL A 21 3.62 3.70 11.84
N VAL A 22 4.71 3.65 11.07
CA VAL A 22 5.93 4.42 11.34
C VAL A 22 5.66 5.92 11.25
N GLY A 23 4.91 6.35 10.24
CA GLY A 23 4.51 7.74 10.10
C GLY A 23 3.64 8.24 11.26
N TRP A 24 2.81 7.37 11.84
CA TRP A 24 2.01 7.70 13.01
C TRP A 24 2.84 7.78 14.29
N GLU A 25 3.80 6.88 14.46
CA GLU A 25 4.75 6.85 15.58
C GLU A 25 5.60 8.14 15.58
N GLU A 26 6.18 8.49 14.44
CA GLU A 26 7.09 9.64 14.30
C GLU A 26 6.40 10.96 13.92
N ARG A 27 5.07 11.02 13.94
CA ARG A 27 4.31 12.22 13.53
C ARG A 27 4.71 13.51 14.26
N HIS A 28 5.30 13.37 15.46
CA HIS A 28 5.76 14.50 16.27
C HIS A 28 7.13 15.05 15.81
N GLU A 29 7.96 14.24 15.16
CA GLU A 29 9.30 14.63 14.73
C GLU A 29 9.35 15.04 13.25
N VAL A 30 8.65 14.30 12.38
CA VAL A 30 8.64 14.49 10.92
C VAL A 30 7.32 15.05 10.37
N GLY A 31 6.34 15.30 11.25
CA GLY A 31 5.03 15.81 10.88
C GLY A 31 4.13 14.76 10.21
N TYR A 32 2.99 15.20 9.66
CA TYR A 32 1.97 14.31 9.09
C TYR A 32 2.27 13.82 7.67
N VAL A 33 3.35 14.28 7.04
CA VAL A 33 3.72 13.96 5.65
C VAL A 33 3.82 12.44 5.41
N PRO A 34 4.51 11.65 6.27
CA PRO A 34 4.65 10.21 6.06
C PRO A 34 3.30 9.47 6.17
N VAL A 35 2.42 9.94 7.07
CA VAL A 35 1.06 9.38 7.23
C VAL A 35 0.23 9.62 5.99
N VAL A 36 0.23 10.85 5.46
CA VAL A 36 -0.53 11.21 4.24
C VAL A 36 -0.03 10.40 3.04
N LEU A 37 1.28 10.28 2.87
CA LEU A 37 1.89 9.44 1.83
C LEU A 37 1.50 7.97 1.99
N GLY A 38 1.53 7.44 3.22
CA GLY A 38 1.08 6.08 3.52
C GLY A 38 -0.38 5.84 3.15
N VAL A 39 -1.28 6.78 3.49
CA VAL A 39 -2.71 6.69 3.13
C VAL A 39 -2.91 6.70 1.61
N VAL A 40 -2.28 7.64 0.89
CA VAL A 40 -2.39 7.73 -0.58
C VAL A 40 -1.84 6.47 -1.24
N TRP A 41 -0.70 5.97 -0.76
CA TRP A 41 -0.09 4.73 -1.26
C TRP A 41 -0.95 3.49 -0.98
N LEU A 42 -1.59 3.43 0.18
CA LEU A 42 -2.47 2.33 0.55
C LEU A 42 -3.73 2.30 -0.33
N LEU A 43 -4.32 3.46 -0.62
CA LEU A 43 -5.44 3.59 -1.54
C LEU A 43 -5.07 3.17 -2.97
N PHE A 44 -3.91 3.62 -3.46
CA PHE A 44 -3.39 3.22 -4.76
C PHE A 44 -3.16 1.71 -4.83
N THR A 45 -2.52 1.14 -3.81
CA THR A 45 -2.22 -0.29 -3.73
C THR A 45 -3.51 -1.12 -3.65
N ALA A 46 -4.51 -0.68 -2.89
CA ALA A 46 -5.80 -1.36 -2.80
C ALA A 46 -6.58 -1.33 -4.13
N ALA A 47 -6.54 -0.20 -4.85
CA ALA A 47 -7.13 -0.09 -6.18
C ALA A 47 -6.42 -1.00 -7.19
N ALA A 48 -5.08 -1.08 -7.14
CA ALA A 48 -4.31 -1.99 -7.96
C ALA A 48 -4.59 -3.47 -7.60
N ALA A 49 -4.69 -3.78 -6.31
CA ALA A 49 -4.98 -5.11 -5.79
C ALA A 49 -6.32 -5.64 -6.29
N LYS A 50 -7.36 -4.81 -6.33
CA LYS A 50 -8.68 -5.18 -6.87
C LYS A 50 -8.59 -5.72 -8.30
N ASN A 51 -7.76 -5.10 -9.14
CA ASN A 51 -7.59 -5.54 -10.53
C ASN A 51 -6.78 -6.84 -10.63
N VAL A 52 -5.84 -7.08 -9.71
CA VAL A 52 -5.05 -8.33 -9.68
C VAL A 52 -5.88 -9.50 -9.14
N LEU A 53 -6.66 -9.27 -8.08
CA LEU A 53 -7.54 -10.26 -7.47
C LEU A 53 -8.69 -10.67 -8.40
N ALA A 54 -9.27 -9.73 -9.16
CA ALA A 54 -10.28 -10.03 -10.16
C ALA A 54 -9.75 -10.87 -11.35
N ASP A 55 -8.42 -10.89 -11.54
CA ASP A 55 -7.76 -11.62 -12.62
C ASP A 55 -7.39 -13.07 -12.23
N GLU A 56 -7.43 -13.42 -10.93
CA GLU A 56 -7.26 -14.80 -10.43
C GLU A 56 -8.56 -15.62 -10.49
N GLU A 57 -9.73 -14.98 -10.63
CA GLU A 57 -11.03 -15.64 -10.72
C GLU A 57 -11.35 -16.18 -12.14
N HIS A 58 -10.47 -15.96 -13.13
CA HIS A 58 -10.59 -16.39 -14.53
C HIS A 58 -9.39 -17.24 -14.99
#